data_AF-A0A8S2I6L0-F1
#
_entry.id   AF-A0A8S2I6L0-F1
#
_cell.length_a   1.000
_cell.length_b   1.000
_cell.length_c   1.000
_cell.angle_alpha   90.00
_cell.angle_beta   90.00
_cell.angle_gamma   90.00
#
_symmetry.space_group_name_H-M   'P 1'
#
loop_
_entity.id
_entity.type
_entity.pdbx_description
1 polymer ?
#
loop_
_entity_poly.entity_id
_entity_poly.type
_entity_poly.pdbx_seq_one_letter_code
_entity_poly.pdbx_strand_id
1 'polypeptide(L)'
;MIPSLNESHDRSLPNGCLVRYRCMIQDMGEDEIYCNDYTVRSNDGVDQIEKLGKYRDILVCPPGYQFVDVEPSREKFASRQLYYCTSIPNETEWVKYAYNNQSKNENDRQKRPSDDPLLQEKRVKNDCGESRSSMTIQNGTENAKQNDSYVVKVYDTSDDLLLNTIIEFIGVYYDCSDQETEMNEEVNMDDDQQKYPQIHCIQFKKLQHNNPLIDQQYGLISSSPSFVETRSYLLSLFSQLFFNDTLLCEYLLLHIISHVYVREGLCSYGKLSLNISNITHEQQCLITEFLKQILPLCTSFQLTCETLNTTQMMPNKNLTTNRLQSTKFQLPKYTQLILDETLMECGQLTPLGCTNIQLLSNILKQQKLKYEFHIYQLEYECDVKTLILSQTKSILPSIDVHIKQEKHSQQTPVLQSIPEEKLNEIRLYLTYTSHLIQFEQRDDTSTNIQNDFVNMRKQKLLTNLDDFHLLLVIARLETLSYGQTSMSDEYWSKAKSLESTRQQRMNTIITN
;
A
#
# COMPACT_ATOMS: atom_id res chain seq x y z
N MET A 1 -4.60 3.38 26.44
CA MET A 1 -4.53 3.03 25.00
C MET A 1 -3.61 4.03 24.32
N ILE A 2 -2.86 3.61 23.30
CA ILE A 2 -1.98 4.51 22.54
C ILE A 2 -2.82 5.18 21.41
N PRO A 3 -2.97 6.51 21.38
CA PRO A 3 -3.72 7.22 20.34
C PRO A 3 -3.12 7.00 18.94
N SER A 4 -3.97 6.93 17.92
CA SER A 4 -3.60 6.68 16.52
C SER A 4 -3.56 7.99 15.72
N LEU A 5 -2.39 8.35 15.18
CA LEU A 5 -2.21 9.56 14.36
C LEU A 5 -2.96 9.51 13.03
N ASN A 6 -3.32 8.31 12.56
CA ASN A 6 -4.12 8.15 11.35
C ASN A 6 -5.57 8.63 11.50
N GLU A 7 -6.03 8.80 12.75
CA GLU A 7 -7.42 9.11 13.09
C GLU A 7 -7.56 10.53 13.65
N SER A 8 -6.56 10.96 14.42
CA SER A 8 -6.43 12.32 14.92
C SER A 8 -5.78 13.21 13.86
N HIS A 9 -6.59 13.71 12.91
CA HIS A 9 -6.14 14.76 11.97
C HIS A 9 -5.90 16.11 12.67
N ASP A 10 -6.42 16.26 13.89
CA ASP A 10 -6.18 17.43 14.72
C ASP A 10 -4.84 17.26 15.44
N ARG A 11 -3.86 18.10 15.09
CA ARG A 11 -2.56 18.30 15.77
C ARG A 11 -2.67 18.74 17.24
N SER A 12 -3.81 18.52 17.88
CA SER A 12 -4.11 18.86 19.27
C SER A 12 -3.50 17.91 20.30
N LEU A 13 -2.67 16.96 19.87
CA LEU A 13 -2.00 16.03 20.78
C LEU A 13 -0.87 16.76 21.52
N PRO A 14 -0.77 16.61 22.86
CA PRO A 14 0.30 17.24 23.61
C PRO A 14 1.67 16.66 23.21
N ASN A 15 2.68 17.52 23.17
CA ASN A 15 4.08 17.10 23.03
C ASN A 15 4.48 16.11 24.14
N GLY A 16 5.26 15.10 23.78
CA GLY A 16 5.68 14.05 24.71
C GLY A 16 4.68 12.91 24.91
N CYS A 17 3.56 12.90 24.17
CA CYS A 17 2.59 11.81 24.25
C CYS A 17 3.05 10.59 23.43
N LEU A 18 2.74 9.40 23.94
CA LEU A 18 2.93 8.15 23.20
C LEU A 18 1.84 8.03 22.13
N VAL A 19 2.23 7.76 20.89
CA VAL A 19 1.34 7.66 19.73
C VAL A 19 1.65 6.41 18.90
N ARG A 20 0.64 5.96 18.14
CA ARG A 20 0.72 4.92 17.13
C ARG A 20 0.51 5.55 15.76
N TYR A 21 1.33 5.18 14.79
CA TYR A 21 1.24 5.70 13.43
C TYR A 21 1.48 4.59 12.40
N ARG A 22 0.44 4.28 11.62
CA ARG A 22 0.52 3.38 10.48
C ARG A 22 0.81 4.18 9.22
N CYS A 23 1.92 3.91 8.57
CA CYS A 23 2.39 4.74 7.47
C CYS A 23 3.18 3.97 6.43
N MET A 24 3.50 4.65 5.33
CA MET A 24 4.44 4.20 4.32
C MET A 24 5.69 5.08 4.36
N ILE A 25 6.87 4.47 4.31
CA ILE A 25 8.13 5.21 4.15
C ILE A 25 8.21 5.76 2.74
N GLN A 26 8.28 7.09 2.62
CA GLN A 26 8.33 7.80 1.35
C GLN A 26 9.76 8.19 0.98
N ASP A 27 10.57 8.59 1.97
CA ASP A 27 11.95 9.04 1.75
C ASP A 27 12.81 8.72 3.00
N MET A 28 14.12 8.59 2.79
CA MET A 28 15.10 8.33 3.85
C MET A 28 16.01 9.54 3.97
N GLY A 29 16.04 10.14 5.17
CA GLY A 29 16.91 11.27 5.48
C GLY A 29 18.34 10.84 5.77
N GLU A 30 19.18 11.83 6.07
CA GLU A 30 20.53 11.58 6.56
C GLU A 30 20.50 11.18 8.05
N ASP A 31 21.55 10.50 8.51
CA ASP A 31 21.71 10.17 9.92
C ASP A 31 21.94 11.44 10.75
N GLU A 32 21.17 11.58 11.83
CA GLU A 32 21.35 12.65 12.81
C GLU A 32 22.18 12.15 13.99
N ILE A 33 23.14 12.97 14.43
CA ILE A 33 23.88 12.73 15.67
C ILE A 33 23.14 13.41 16.82
N TYR A 34 22.93 12.67 17.91
CA TYR A 34 22.32 13.20 19.14
C TYR A 34 23.16 12.84 20.37
N CYS A 35 23.01 13.64 21.43
CA CYS A 35 23.62 13.36 22.73
C CYS A 35 22.78 12.32 23.48
N ASN A 36 23.32 11.11 23.67
CA ASN A 36 22.62 10.02 24.36
C ASN A 36 22.55 10.26 25.87
N ASP A 37 23.67 10.64 26.48
CA ASP A 37 23.80 10.84 27.92
C ASP A 37 24.39 12.22 28.22
N TYR A 38 23.66 13.03 28.98
CA TYR A 38 24.10 14.34 29.43
C TYR A 38 23.94 14.49 30.92
N THR A 39 24.72 15.39 31.49
CA THR A 39 24.73 15.62 32.92
C THR A 39 24.36 17.06 33.23
N VAL A 40 23.43 17.24 34.17
CA VAL A 40 23.05 18.55 34.69
C VAL A 40 23.46 18.66 36.15
N ARG A 41 23.98 19.81 36.55
CA ARG A 41 24.42 20.09 37.92
C ARG A 41 23.58 21.21 38.51
N SER A 42 23.19 21.09 39.78
CA SER A 42 22.49 22.16 40.50
C SER A 42 23.37 23.41 40.55
N ASN A 43 22.76 24.59 40.51
CA ASN A 43 23.46 25.88 40.65
C ASN A 43 24.26 25.98 41.95
N ASP A 44 23.84 25.25 42.99
CA ASP A 44 24.51 25.17 44.28
C ASP A 44 25.74 24.22 44.27
N GLY A 45 25.95 23.50 43.16
CA GLY A 45 27.09 22.60 42.94
C GLY A 45 27.06 21.27 43.70
N VAL A 46 26.04 21.05 44.55
CA VAL A 46 25.94 19.88 45.43
C VAL A 46 25.40 18.65 44.70
N ASP A 47 24.41 18.84 43.83
CA ASP A 47 23.71 17.74 43.16
C ASP A 47 24.07 17.66 41.67
N GLN A 48 24.31 16.44 41.19
CA GLN A 48 24.57 16.13 39.79
C GLN A 48 23.64 15.00 39.34
N ILE A 49 22.93 15.20 38.23
CA ILE A 49 21.94 14.27 37.69
C ILE A 49 22.32 13.90 36.27
N GLU A 50 22.46 12.61 36.02
CA GLU A 50 22.60 12.06 34.67
C GLU A 50 21.22 11.86 34.04
N LYS A 51 21.09 12.27 32.78
CA LYS A 51 19.86 12.21 32.02
C LYS A 51 20.11 11.65 30.62
N LEU A 52 19.08 10.99 30.11
CA LEU A 52 19.04 10.48 28.74
C LEU A 52 18.48 11.52 27.78
N GLY A 53 19.16 11.72 26.65
CA GLY A 53 18.72 12.53 25.52
C GLY A 53 17.95 11.74 24.46
N LYS A 54 17.75 10.43 24.65
CA LYS A 54 16.97 9.59 23.74
C LYS A 54 15.48 10.01 23.71
N TYR A 55 14.86 9.87 22.55
CA TYR A 55 13.45 10.20 22.26
C TYR A 55 13.07 11.69 22.40
N ARG A 56 14.03 12.60 22.21
CA ARG A 56 13.80 14.04 22.15
C ARG A 56 14.84 14.71 21.24
N ASP A 57 14.52 15.91 20.76
CA ASP A 57 15.47 16.76 20.05
C ASP A 57 16.18 17.75 20.99
N ILE A 58 15.45 18.28 21.97
CA ILE A 58 15.95 19.30 22.90
C ILE A 58 16.29 18.66 24.24
N LEU A 59 17.51 18.90 24.73
CA LEU A 59 17.93 18.49 26.06
C LEU A 59 17.23 19.34 27.12
N VAL A 60 16.72 18.69 28.17
CA VAL A 60 15.88 19.36 29.17
C VAL A 60 16.69 19.64 30.43
N CYS A 61 17.04 20.91 30.63
CA CYS A 61 17.58 21.39 31.89
C CYS A 61 16.46 21.80 32.85
N PRO A 62 16.34 21.18 34.05
CA PRO A 62 15.40 21.65 35.06
C PRO A 62 15.74 23.06 35.55
N PRO A 63 14.76 23.84 36.01
CA PRO A 63 15.04 25.12 36.66
C PRO A 63 15.93 24.92 37.88
N GLY A 64 16.97 25.74 38.02
CA GLY A 64 17.97 25.63 39.10
C GLY A 64 19.16 24.71 38.79
N TYR A 65 19.24 24.16 37.58
CA TYR A 65 20.36 23.35 37.10
C TYR A 65 21.04 24.00 35.89
N GLN A 66 22.31 23.66 35.67
CA GLN A 66 23.12 24.02 34.51
C GLN A 66 23.67 22.76 33.84
N PHE A 67 23.82 22.82 32.51
CA PHE A 67 24.52 21.78 31.77
C PHE A 67 25.97 21.74 32.22
N VAL A 68 26.47 20.53 32.48
CA VAL A 68 27.91 20.34 32.74
C VAL A 68 28.58 20.17 31.38
N ASP A 69 29.49 21.09 31.04
CA ASP A 69 30.41 20.91 29.91
C ASP A 69 31.28 19.69 30.20
N VAL A 70 30.93 18.57 29.58
CA VAL A 70 31.80 17.40 29.58
C VAL A 70 32.54 17.39 28.26
N GLU A 71 33.85 17.18 28.30
CA GLU A 71 34.66 16.97 27.11
C GLU A 71 33.95 15.98 26.18
N PRO A 72 33.96 16.21 24.85
CA PRO A 72 33.22 15.39 23.90
C PRO A 72 33.87 14.01 23.78
N SER A 73 33.57 13.12 24.73
CA SER A 73 33.87 11.70 24.64
C SER A 73 32.92 11.09 23.62
N ARG A 74 33.45 10.36 22.63
CA ARG A 74 32.66 9.68 21.58
C ARG A 74 31.56 8.76 22.14
N GLU A 75 31.70 8.27 23.36
CA GLU A 75 30.74 7.40 24.05
C GLU A 75 29.40 8.09 24.37
N LYS A 76 29.34 9.43 24.36
CA LYS A 76 28.12 10.19 24.70
C LYS A 76 27.23 10.52 23.51
N PHE A 77 27.74 10.36 22.29
CA PHE A 77 26.99 10.66 21.08
C PHE A 77 26.57 9.37 20.41
N ALA A 78 25.33 9.34 19.94
CA ALA A 78 24.78 8.24 19.15
C ALA A 78 24.16 8.81 17.87
N SER A 79 23.92 7.95 16.89
CA SER A 79 23.21 8.32 15.66
C SER A 79 21.78 7.79 15.65
N ARG A 80 20.92 8.47 14.90
CA ARG A 80 19.54 8.04 14.64
C ARG A 80 19.20 8.31 13.18
N GLN A 81 18.47 7.38 12.57
CA GLN A 81 18.12 7.45 11.17
C GLN A 81 16.76 8.14 11.00
N LEU A 82 16.66 8.99 9.98
CA LEU A 82 15.45 9.75 9.68
C LEU A 82 14.65 9.08 8.56
N TYR A 83 13.34 8.99 8.76
CA TYR A 83 12.38 8.50 7.77
C TYR A 83 11.24 9.48 7.59
N TYR A 84 11.02 9.91 6.35
CA TYR A 84 9.85 10.70 6.00
C TYR A 84 8.71 9.76 5.68
N CYS A 85 7.67 9.80 6.52
CA CYS A 85 6.58 8.86 6.47
C CYS A 85 5.28 9.59 6.12
N THR A 86 4.49 9.00 5.22
CA THR A 86 3.16 9.51 4.85
C THR A 86 2.11 8.49 5.23
N SER A 87 0.87 8.92 5.48
CA SER A 87 -0.25 8.00 5.60
C SER A 87 -0.30 7.07 4.40
N ILE A 88 -0.73 5.82 4.59
CA ILE A 88 -0.67 4.83 3.52
C ILE A 88 -1.50 5.33 2.33
N PRO A 89 -0.89 5.53 1.15
CA PRO A 89 -1.59 6.08 0.01
C PRO A 89 -2.57 5.03 -0.56
N ASN A 90 -3.68 5.51 -1.10
CA ASN A 90 -4.69 4.68 -1.79
C ASN A 90 -5.33 3.57 -0.92
N GLU A 91 -5.37 3.75 0.40
CA GLU A 91 -6.21 2.95 1.28
C GLU A 91 -7.70 3.14 0.96
N THR A 92 -8.41 2.02 0.86
CA THR A 92 -9.84 2.01 0.60
C THR A 92 -10.63 2.41 1.85
N GLU A 93 -11.86 2.91 1.64
CA GLU A 93 -12.67 3.49 2.72
C GLU A 93 -13.02 2.48 3.81
N TRP A 94 -13.27 1.23 3.44
CA TRP A 94 -13.61 0.18 4.40
C TRP A 94 -12.45 -0.15 5.34
N VAL A 95 -11.20 -0.06 4.87
CA VAL A 95 -10.01 -0.25 5.70
C VAL A 95 -9.93 0.87 6.74
N LYS A 96 -10.03 2.13 6.28
CA LYS A 96 -10.02 3.30 7.17
C LYS A 96 -11.14 3.22 8.22
N TYR A 97 -12.34 2.86 7.79
CA TYR A 97 -13.49 2.68 8.68
C TYR A 97 -13.29 1.56 9.71
N ALA A 98 -12.77 0.41 9.28
CA ALA A 98 -12.53 -0.73 10.17
C ALA A 98 -11.49 -0.40 11.26
N TYR A 99 -10.39 0.27 10.91
CA TYR A 99 -9.40 0.72 11.89
C TYR A 99 -9.97 1.78 12.85
N ASN A 100 -10.74 2.75 12.34
CA ASN A 100 -11.43 3.75 13.17
C ASN A 100 -12.45 3.14 14.14
N ASN A 101 -13.05 2.00 13.78
CA ASN A 101 -13.98 1.29 14.66
C ASN A 101 -13.25 0.43 15.70
N GLN A 102 -12.11 -0.15 15.34
CA GLN A 102 -11.27 -0.88 16.30
C GLN A 102 -10.82 0.04 17.44
N SER A 103 -10.34 1.23 17.13
CA SER A 103 -9.94 2.21 18.15
C SER A 103 -11.11 2.65 19.04
N LYS A 104 -12.30 2.89 18.46
CA LYS A 104 -13.52 3.24 19.23
C LYS A 104 -13.99 2.11 20.15
N ASN A 105 -14.03 0.87 19.66
CA ASN A 105 -14.47 -0.27 20.46
C ASN A 105 -13.52 -0.58 21.62
N GLU A 106 -12.22 -0.38 21.42
CA GLU A 106 -11.26 -0.49 22.51
C GLU A 106 -11.42 0.66 23.54
N ASN A 107 -11.84 1.86 23.10
CA ASN A 107 -12.05 3.02 23.98
C ASN A 107 -13.29 2.83 24.88
N ASP A 108 -14.37 2.27 24.34
CA ASP A 108 -15.60 2.04 25.11
C ASP A 108 -15.50 0.82 26.05
N ARG A 109 -14.68 -0.19 25.73
CA ARG A 109 -14.42 -1.34 26.63
C ARG A 109 -13.69 -0.94 27.93
N GLN A 110 -13.09 0.25 28.00
CA GLN A 110 -12.35 0.74 29.18
C GLN A 110 -13.15 1.69 30.08
N LYS A 111 -14.37 2.12 29.69
CA LYS A 111 -15.29 2.78 30.62
C LYS A 111 -15.95 1.75 31.53
N ARG A 112 -15.21 1.26 32.53
CA ARG A 112 -15.86 0.61 33.69
C ARG A 112 -16.76 1.64 34.38
N PRO A 113 -17.97 1.29 34.83
CA PRO A 113 -18.73 2.18 35.69
C PRO A 113 -17.94 2.33 36.99
N SER A 114 -17.37 3.51 37.21
CA SER A 114 -16.79 3.88 38.49
C SER A 114 -17.95 4.12 39.47
N ASP A 115 -18.20 3.13 40.33
CA ASP A 115 -18.92 3.31 41.58
C ASP A 115 -18.04 4.16 42.52
N ASP A 116 -18.04 5.48 42.34
CA ASP A 116 -17.68 6.41 43.41
C ASP A 116 -18.32 7.79 43.18
N PRO A 117 -19.31 8.19 44.00
CA PRO A 117 -20.15 9.34 43.74
C PRO A 117 -19.58 10.64 44.34
N LEU A 118 -18.31 10.97 44.13
CA LEU A 118 -17.74 12.24 44.61
C LEU A 118 -16.62 12.70 43.68
N LEU A 119 -17.00 13.49 42.66
CA LEU A 119 -16.25 14.59 42.02
C LEU A 119 -16.88 14.88 40.65
N GLN A 120 -18.09 15.47 40.67
CA GLN A 120 -18.63 16.18 39.52
C GLN A 120 -18.03 17.58 39.49
N GLU A 121 -16.90 17.74 38.80
CA GLU A 121 -16.46 19.07 38.39
C GLU A 121 -17.28 19.53 37.18
N LYS A 122 -18.01 20.62 37.43
CA LYS A 122 -18.91 21.31 36.53
C LYS A 122 -18.17 21.79 35.28
N ARG A 123 -18.37 21.11 34.15
CA ARG A 123 -18.20 21.76 32.83
C ARG A 123 -19.33 22.76 32.66
N VAL A 124 -18.99 24.04 32.75
CA VAL A 124 -19.87 25.17 32.42
C VAL A 124 -20.23 25.06 30.94
N LYS A 125 -21.53 24.82 30.67
CA LYS A 125 -22.15 24.97 29.36
C LYS A 125 -22.20 26.46 29.03
N ASN A 126 -21.45 26.90 28.04
CA ASN A 126 -21.80 28.12 27.32
C ASN A 126 -22.72 27.71 26.16
N ASP A 127 -23.98 28.08 26.35
CA ASP A 127 -25.08 27.96 25.41
C ASP A 127 -24.99 29.13 24.43
N CYS A 128 -24.94 28.85 23.13
CA CYS A 128 -25.30 29.82 22.11
C CYS A 128 -25.84 29.10 20.88
N GLY A 129 -27.17 28.97 20.84
CA GLY A 129 -28.01 29.40 19.72
C GLY A 129 -27.77 28.76 18.36
N GLU A 130 -28.72 27.90 17.98
CA GLU A 130 -28.87 27.22 16.70
C GLU A 130 -28.71 28.09 15.45
N SER A 131 -28.11 27.52 14.41
CA SER A 131 -28.59 27.63 13.03
C SER A 131 -28.17 26.39 12.24
N ARG A 132 -29.13 25.48 12.03
CA ARG A 132 -29.08 24.41 11.02
C ARG A 132 -28.92 25.05 9.63
N SER A 133 -27.78 24.81 8.99
CA SER A 133 -27.65 24.95 7.54
C SER A 133 -27.04 23.67 6.97
N SER A 134 -27.92 22.88 6.37
CA SER A 134 -27.59 21.86 5.38
C SER A 134 -26.73 22.46 4.28
N MET A 135 -25.58 21.87 3.94
CA MET A 135 -24.90 22.14 2.66
C MET A 135 -24.02 20.96 2.23
N THR A 136 -24.59 20.17 1.31
CA THR A 136 -24.01 19.76 0.02
C THR A 136 -22.55 19.30 -0.02
N ILE A 137 -22.36 17.99 -0.10
CA ILE A 137 -21.15 17.35 -0.60
C ILE A 137 -21.03 17.70 -2.09
N GLN A 138 -20.14 18.64 -2.43
CA GLN A 138 -19.71 18.86 -3.81
C GLN A 138 -18.41 18.08 -4.03
N ASN A 139 -18.52 17.07 -4.88
CA ASN A 139 -17.39 16.38 -5.48
C ASN A 139 -16.61 17.37 -6.36
N GLY A 140 -15.33 17.54 -6.07
CA GLY A 140 -14.41 18.40 -6.82
C GLY A 140 -12.96 18.07 -6.48
N THR A 141 -12.20 17.83 -7.53
CA THR A 141 -10.79 17.44 -7.68
C THR A 141 -9.74 18.08 -6.77
N GLU A 142 -8.70 17.29 -6.49
CA GLU A 142 -7.29 17.67 -6.36
C GLU A 142 -6.94 18.80 -5.38
N ASN A 143 -6.58 18.40 -4.16
CA ASN A 143 -5.39 18.88 -3.46
C ASN A 143 -5.02 17.84 -2.40
N ALA A 144 -3.74 17.49 -2.32
CA ALA A 144 -3.21 16.75 -1.18
C ALA A 144 -3.70 17.45 0.09
N LYS A 145 -4.49 16.74 0.92
CA LYS A 145 -4.80 17.21 2.27
C LYS A 145 -3.46 17.42 2.97
N GLN A 146 -3.09 18.68 3.11
CA GLN A 146 -1.91 19.12 3.80
C GLN A 146 -2.06 18.64 5.25
N ASN A 147 -1.14 17.76 5.71
CA ASN A 147 -0.86 17.38 7.11
C ASN A 147 -0.98 15.89 7.53
N ASP A 148 -0.76 14.90 6.65
CA ASP A 148 -0.56 13.49 7.06
C ASP A 148 0.89 12.99 6.84
N SER A 149 1.88 13.89 6.82
CA SER A 149 3.31 13.54 6.73
C SER A 149 4.00 13.80 8.06
N TYR A 150 4.72 12.80 8.57
CA TYR A 150 5.45 12.86 9.83
C TYR A 150 6.90 12.42 9.62
N VAL A 151 7.82 13.02 10.36
CA VAL A 151 9.23 12.59 10.39
C VAL A 151 9.39 11.59 11.52
N VAL A 152 9.78 10.36 11.20
CA VAL A 152 10.01 9.31 12.18
C VAL A 152 11.51 9.16 12.38
N LYS A 153 11.96 9.33 13.63
CA LYS A 153 13.36 9.17 14.03
C LYS A 153 13.53 7.81 14.70
N VAL A 154 14.33 6.94 14.09
CA VAL A 154 14.53 5.56 14.55
C VAL A 154 15.92 5.43 15.16
N TYR A 155 15.98 4.81 16.34
CA TYR A 155 17.18 4.68 17.14
C TYR A 155 17.72 3.25 17.08
N ASP A 156 19.04 3.09 16.93
CA ASP A 156 19.79 1.84 17.13
C ASP A 156 19.15 0.58 16.49
N THR A 157 18.86 0.64 15.18
CA THR A 157 18.29 -0.50 14.45
C THR A 157 19.28 -1.19 13.53
N SER A 158 19.39 -2.51 13.62
CA SER A 158 20.06 -3.38 12.64
C SER A 158 19.24 -3.62 11.37
N ASP A 159 17.98 -3.21 11.38
CA ASP A 159 16.99 -3.46 10.35
C ASP A 159 16.93 -2.30 9.37
N ASP A 160 17.38 -2.52 8.12
CA ASP A 160 17.19 -1.55 7.05
C ASP A 160 15.69 -1.47 6.70
N LEU A 161 15.11 -0.29 6.89
CA LEU A 161 13.75 0.00 6.44
C LEU A 161 13.79 0.52 5.00
N LEU A 162 13.17 -0.23 4.09
CA LEU A 162 13.16 0.11 2.67
C LEU A 162 12.02 1.08 2.32
N LEU A 163 12.20 1.84 1.24
CA LEU A 163 11.15 2.69 0.66
C LEU A 163 9.90 1.87 0.31
N ASN A 164 8.73 2.50 0.38
CA ASN A 164 7.42 1.93 0.01
C ASN A 164 6.97 0.76 0.89
N THR A 165 7.66 0.54 2.02
CA THR A 165 7.22 -0.43 3.02
C THR A 165 6.19 0.18 3.94
N ILE A 166 5.16 -0.59 4.26
CA ILE A 166 4.14 -0.21 5.23
C ILE A 166 4.61 -0.65 6.62
N ILE A 167 4.62 0.29 7.56
CA ILE A 167 5.08 0.08 8.92
C ILE A 167 4.10 0.72 9.90
N GLU A 168 3.92 0.04 11.03
CA GLU A 168 3.27 0.62 12.21
C GLU A 168 4.35 1.02 13.21
N PHE A 169 4.44 2.31 13.50
CA PHE A 169 5.34 2.89 14.49
C PHE A 169 4.60 3.16 15.80
N ILE A 170 5.28 2.89 16.91
CA ILE A 170 4.90 3.34 18.25
C ILE A 170 6.04 4.24 18.74
N GLY A 171 5.71 5.48 19.10
CA GLY A 171 6.73 6.47 19.43
C GLY A 171 6.19 7.67 20.17
N VAL A 172 7.09 8.58 20.54
CA VAL A 172 6.75 9.82 21.24
C VAL A 172 6.55 10.94 20.21
N TYR A 173 5.39 11.58 20.26
CA TYR A 173 5.01 12.67 19.36
C TYR A 173 5.53 14.02 19.85
N TYR A 174 6.05 14.82 18.93
CA TYR A 174 6.38 16.23 19.13
C TYR A 174 5.94 17.03 17.92
N ASP A 175 5.11 18.04 18.13
CA ASP A 175 4.83 19.08 17.15
C ASP A 175 5.91 20.17 17.25
N CYS A 176 6.61 20.39 16.14
CA CYS A 176 7.66 21.39 16.05
C CYS A 176 7.11 22.79 15.72
N SER A 177 5.82 22.94 15.38
CA SER A 177 5.23 24.26 15.08
C SER A 177 5.13 25.18 16.29
N ASP A 178 5.12 24.65 17.51
CA ASP A 178 4.94 25.43 18.74
C ASP A 178 6.27 25.93 19.35
N GLN A 179 7.40 25.63 18.72
CA GLN A 179 8.74 25.92 19.27
C GLN A 179 9.34 27.26 18.80
N GLU A 180 8.56 28.11 18.09
CA GLU A 180 9.02 29.44 17.65
C GLU A 180 9.21 30.44 18.81
N THR A 181 8.75 30.14 20.02
CA THR A 181 8.87 31.04 21.17
C THR A 181 9.68 30.41 22.28
N GLU A 182 10.98 30.67 22.24
CA GLU A 182 11.88 31.00 23.36
C GLU A 182 13.25 30.32 23.20
N MET A 183 14.17 31.11 22.66
CA MET A 183 15.63 30.91 22.64
C MET A 183 16.14 29.92 21.59
N ASN A 184 16.63 30.44 20.46
CA ASN A 184 18.02 30.29 20.01
C ASN A 184 18.22 31.00 18.65
N GLU A 185 18.80 32.20 18.69
CA GLU A 185 19.64 32.67 17.59
C GLU A 185 20.91 31.79 17.59
N GLU A 186 21.34 31.32 16.41
CA GLU A 186 22.59 30.58 16.16
C GLU A 186 22.61 29.04 16.30
N VAL A 187 21.76 28.31 15.57
CA VAL A 187 22.22 27.14 14.78
C VAL A 187 21.34 27.02 13.53
N ASN A 188 21.89 27.26 12.35
CA ASN A 188 21.27 26.92 11.08
C ASN A 188 21.23 25.39 10.93
N MET A 189 20.29 24.73 11.62
CA MET A 189 19.86 23.38 11.28
C MET A 189 18.76 23.53 10.23
N ASP A 190 18.91 22.85 9.09
CA ASP A 190 18.03 22.94 7.91
C ASP A 190 16.56 23.31 8.24
N ASP A 191 16.14 24.52 7.84
CA ASP A 191 14.83 25.14 8.12
C ASP A 191 13.61 24.25 7.77
N ASP A 192 13.79 23.21 6.96
CA ASP A 192 12.72 22.33 6.49
C ASP A 192 12.35 21.19 7.46
N GLN A 193 13.23 20.79 8.38
CA GLN A 193 12.92 19.75 9.37
C GLN A 193 11.92 20.23 10.43
N GLN A 194 11.92 21.53 10.72
CA GLN A 194 11.08 22.15 11.75
C GLN A 194 9.61 22.29 11.33
N LYS A 195 9.28 22.05 10.05
CA LYS A 195 7.93 22.23 9.52
C LYS A 195 7.01 21.03 9.69
N TYR A 196 7.57 19.85 10.00
CA TYR A 196 6.81 18.61 10.11
C TYR A 196 6.79 18.09 11.55
N PRO A 197 5.65 17.57 12.01
CA PRO A 197 5.60 16.90 13.30
C PRO A 197 6.51 15.67 13.30
N GLN A 198 7.15 15.45 14.44
CA GLN A 198 8.15 14.41 14.62
C GLN A 198 7.66 13.31 15.55
N ILE A 199 8.12 12.09 15.27
CA ILE A 199 7.83 10.90 16.06
C ILE A 199 9.16 10.23 16.37
N HIS A 200 9.51 10.17 17.65
CA HIS A 200 10.63 9.38 18.11
C HIS A 200 10.19 7.94 18.29
N CYS A 201 10.59 7.08 17.36
CA CYS A 201 10.22 5.67 17.35
C CYS A 201 10.83 4.92 18.54
N ILE A 202 9.97 4.26 19.33
CA ILE A 202 10.37 3.34 20.39
C ILE A 202 10.35 1.91 19.85
N GLN A 203 9.30 1.56 19.13
CA GLN A 203 9.11 0.23 18.54
C GLN A 203 8.36 0.37 17.22
N PHE A 204 8.63 -0.53 16.28
CA PHE A 204 7.90 -0.59 15.02
C PHE A 204 7.62 -2.04 14.62
N LYS A 205 6.60 -2.22 13.79
CA LYS A 205 6.18 -3.50 13.20
C LYS A 205 6.02 -3.33 11.69
N LYS A 206 6.80 -4.08 10.91
CA LYS A 206 6.61 -4.18 9.45
C LYS A 206 5.30 -4.94 9.19
N LEU A 207 4.36 -4.35 8.46
CA LEU A 207 3.07 -4.96 8.17
C LEU A 207 3.15 -5.79 6.88
N GLN A 208 2.79 -7.07 6.97
CA GLN A 208 2.76 -7.98 5.81
C GLN A 208 1.51 -7.79 4.94
N HIS A 209 0.41 -7.33 5.54
CA HIS A 209 -0.84 -7.01 4.85
C HIS A 209 -1.48 -5.76 5.48
N ASN A 210 -2.39 -5.12 4.74
CA ASN A 210 -3.14 -3.96 5.24
C ASN A 210 -4.61 -4.28 5.59
N ASN A 211 -4.99 -5.55 5.65
CA ASN A 211 -6.36 -5.95 6.01
C ASN A 211 -6.58 -5.96 7.53
N PRO A 212 -7.43 -5.08 8.10
CA PRO A 212 -7.71 -5.01 9.54
C PRO A 212 -8.50 -6.20 10.10
N LEU A 213 -9.16 -6.99 9.25
CA LEU A 213 -10.04 -8.08 9.69
C LEU A 213 -9.27 -9.32 10.15
N ILE A 214 -8.00 -9.46 9.74
CA ILE A 214 -7.19 -10.64 10.03
C ILE A 214 -6.82 -10.72 11.52
N ASP A 215 -6.42 -9.59 12.12
CA ASP A 215 -6.03 -9.53 13.53
C ASP A 215 -7.20 -9.85 14.49
N GLN A 216 -8.45 -9.68 14.03
CA GLN A 216 -9.65 -10.01 14.80
C GLN A 216 -9.97 -11.50 14.84
N GLN A 217 -9.49 -12.28 13.86
CA GLN A 217 -10.02 -13.62 13.56
C GLN A 217 -8.96 -14.72 13.41
N TYR A 218 -7.67 -14.46 13.67
CA TYR A 218 -6.60 -15.48 13.60
C TYR A 218 -6.91 -16.78 14.38
N GLY A 219 -7.79 -16.71 15.39
CA GLY A 219 -8.25 -17.89 16.15
C GLY A 219 -9.49 -18.63 15.60
N LEU A 220 -10.14 -18.14 14.53
CA LEU A 220 -11.45 -18.65 14.06
C LEU A 220 -11.46 -19.20 12.62
N ILE A 221 -10.39 -19.05 11.83
CA ILE A 221 -10.34 -19.60 10.45
C ILE A 221 -10.29 -21.14 10.44
N SER A 222 -10.05 -21.78 11.59
CA SER A 222 -10.30 -23.21 11.76
C SER A 222 -11.78 -23.60 11.67
N SER A 223 -12.71 -22.63 11.63
CA SER A 223 -14.16 -22.86 11.56
C SER A 223 -14.88 -21.83 10.67
N SER A 224 -15.01 -22.16 9.36
CA SER A 224 -15.88 -21.59 8.27
C SER A 224 -15.34 -20.43 7.41
N PRO A 225 -15.71 -20.31 6.09
CA PRO A 225 -16.43 -21.21 5.17
C PRO A 225 -15.46 -22.07 4.31
N SER A 226 -15.96 -22.95 3.43
CA SER A 226 -15.05 -23.58 2.45
C SER A 226 -14.52 -22.49 1.51
N PHE A 227 -13.20 -22.35 1.37
CA PHE A 227 -12.56 -21.41 0.41
C PHE A 227 -13.21 -21.50 -0.99
N VAL A 228 -13.69 -22.71 -1.32
CA VAL A 228 -14.43 -23.04 -2.54
C VAL A 228 -15.74 -22.26 -2.67
N GLU A 229 -16.57 -22.20 -1.63
CA GLU A 229 -17.83 -21.45 -1.64
C GLU A 229 -17.61 -19.95 -1.82
N THR A 230 -16.66 -19.37 -1.09
CA THR A 230 -16.32 -17.94 -1.22
C THR A 230 -15.78 -17.63 -2.61
N ARG A 231 -14.94 -18.50 -3.17
CA ARG A 231 -14.47 -18.40 -4.56
C ARG A 231 -15.64 -18.43 -5.54
N SER A 232 -16.54 -19.41 -5.45
CA SER A 232 -17.70 -19.52 -6.35
C SER A 232 -18.62 -18.30 -6.24
N TYR A 233 -18.83 -17.78 -5.02
CA TYR A 233 -19.62 -16.58 -4.80
C TYR A 233 -18.94 -15.35 -5.43
N LEU A 234 -17.63 -15.17 -5.25
CA LEU A 234 -16.89 -14.07 -5.86
C LEU A 234 -16.93 -14.12 -7.40
N LEU A 235 -16.77 -15.31 -7.99
CA LEU A 235 -16.91 -15.51 -9.44
C LEU A 235 -18.33 -15.21 -9.93
N SER A 236 -19.35 -15.48 -9.13
CA SER A 236 -20.73 -15.11 -9.47
C SER A 236 -20.93 -13.59 -9.48
N LEU A 237 -20.27 -12.85 -8.58
CA LEU A 237 -20.27 -11.38 -8.57
C LEU A 237 -19.52 -10.81 -9.78
N PHE A 238 -18.34 -11.36 -10.12
CA PHE A 238 -17.64 -10.99 -11.35
C PHE A 238 -18.48 -11.29 -12.59
N SER A 239 -19.23 -12.40 -12.61
CA SER A 239 -20.10 -12.75 -13.73
C SER A 239 -21.19 -11.70 -13.97
N GLN A 240 -21.70 -11.06 -12.90
CA GLN A 240 -22.64 -9.94 -13.03
C GLN A 240 -21.97 -8.70 -13.66
N LEU A 241 -20.68 -8.46 -13.40
CA LEU A 241 -19.89 -7.36 -13.97
C LEU A 241 -19.50 -7.58 -15.44
N PHE A 242 -19.29 -8.83 -15.85
CA PHE A 242 -18.78 -9.19 -17.17
C PHE A 242 -19.77 -9.99 -18.02
N PHE A 243 -21.08 -9.81 -17.80
CA PHE A 243 -22.15 -10.43 -18.60
C PHE A 243 -22.04 -11.97 -18.74
N ASN A 244 -21.68 -12.64 -17.64
CA ASN A 244 -21.45 -14.09 -17.54
C ASN A 244 -20.25 -14.62 -18.35
N ASP A 245 -19.23 -13.78 -18.61
CA ASP A 245 -17.96 -14.24 -19.16
C ASP A 245 -17.11 -14.94 -18.08
N THR A 246 -17.31 -16.25 -17.94
CA THR A 246 -16.64 -17.06 -16.91
C THR A 246 -15.11 -17.04 -17.03
N LEU A 247 -14.58 -17.05 -18.26
CA LEU A 247 -13.14 -17.04 -18.50
C LEU A 247 -12.50 -15.77 -17.94
N LEU A 248 -13.09 -14.61 -18.23
CA LEU A 248 -12.59 -13.33 -17.76
C LEU A 248 -12.64 -13.25 -16.22
N CYS A 249 -13.73 -13.72 -15.61
CA CYS A 249 -13.89 -13.74 -14.16
C CYS A 249 -12.78 -14.54 -13.45
N GLU A 250 -12.41 -15.70 -14.01
CA GLU A 250 -11.32 -16.52 -13.49
C GLU A 250 -9.98 -15.79 -13.58
N TYR A 251 -9.63 -15.23 -14.76
CA TYR A 251 -8.38 -14.48 -14.90
C TYR A 251 -8.32 -13.23 -14.02
N LEU A 252 -9.44 -12.53 -13.80
CA LEU A 252 -9.48 -11.40 -12.87
C LEU A 252 -9.22 -11.84 -11.43
N LEU A 253 -9.77 -12.99 -11.02
CA LEU A 253 -9.49 -13.54 -9.70
C LEU A 253 -8.00 -13.93 -9.55
N LEU A 254 -7.45 -14.63 -10.54
CA LEU A 254 -6.02 -14.97 -10.54
C LEU A 254 -5.13 -13.72 -10.52
N HIS A 255 -5.50 -12.68 -11.26
CA HIS A 255 -4.83 -11.39 -11.26
C HIS A 255 -4.79 -10.77 -9.87
N ILE A 256 -5.93 -10.70 -9.18
CA ILE A 256 -6.03 -10.13 -7.83
C ILE A 256 -5.19 -10.93 -6.81
N ILE A 257 -5.12 -12.26 -6.94
CA ILE A 257 -4.35 -13.11 -6.02
C ILE A 257 -2.84 -13.05 -6.32
N SER A 258 -2.46 -12.69 -7.55
CA SER A 258 -1.06 -12.66 -7.99
C SER A 258 -0.18 -11.72 -7.17
N HIS A 259 1.06 -12.13 -6.92
CA HIS A 259 2.09 -11.35 -6.24
C HIS A 259 3.48 -11.87 -6.60
N VAL A 260 4.51 -11.03 -6.48
CA VAL A 260 5.88 -11.44 -6.79
C VAL A 260 6.44 -12.28 -5.64
N TYR A 261 6.70 -13.56 -5.88
CA TYR A 261 7.24 -14.47 -4.86
C TYR A 261 8.73 -14.75 -5.04
N VAL A 262 9.26 -14.68 -6.26
CA VAL A 262 10.70 -14.88 -6.56
C VAL A 262 11.18 -13.78 -7.49
N ARG A 263 12.36 -13.24 -7.17
CA ARG A 263 13.10 -12.28 -8.00
C ARG A 263 14.47 -12.87 -8.29
N GLU A 264 14.75 -13.11 -9.57
CA GLU A 264 16.06 -13.58 -10.02
C GLU A 264 16.55 -12.68 -11.17
N GLY A 265 17.65 -11.96 -10.92
CA GLY A 265 18.24 -11.03 -11.88
C GLY A 265 17.28 -9.91 -12.31
N LEU A 266 16.88 -9.93 -13.58
CA LEU A 266 15.98 -8.94 -14.18
C LEU A 266 14.52 -9.41 -14.27
N CYS A 267 14.22 -10.62 -13.80
CA CYS A 267 12.90 -11.24 -13.90
C CYS A 267 12.22 -11.26 -12.53
N SER A 268 10.96 -10.84 -12.51
CA SER A 268 10.05 -11.00 -11.36
C SER A 268 8.98 -12.04 -11.70
N TYR A 269 8.91 -13.10 -10.90
CA TYR A 269 8.00 -14.21 -11.09
C TYR A 269 6.83 -14.15 -10.11
N GLY A 270 5.63 -14.52 -10.57
CA GLY A 270 4.42 -14.64 -9.75
C GLY A 270 3.38 -13.53 -9.92
N LYS A 271 3.77 -12.41 -10.52
CA LYS A 271 2.82 -11.42 -11.01
C LYS A 271 2.02 -11.95 -12.19
N LEU A 272 0.85 -11.38 -12.39
CA LEU A 272 0.03 -11.61 -13.58
C LEU A 272 -0.56 -10.28 -14.01
N SER A 273 0.03 -9.56 -14.96
CA SER A 273 -0.58 -8.34 -15.50
C SER A 273 -1.73 -8.70 -16.45
N LEU A 274 -2.89 -8.08 -16.26
CA LEU A 274 -4.10 -8.39 -17.01
C LEU A 274 -4.59 -7.18 -17.77
N ASN A 275 -4.83 -7.34 -19.07
CA ASN A 275 -5.53 -6.37 -19.90
C ASN A 275 -6.88 -6.94 -20.37
N ILE A 276 -7.94 -6.22 -20.05
CA ILE A 276 -9.30 -6.51 -20.48
C ILE A 276 -9.71 -5.44 -21.50
N SER A 277 -9.87 -5.88 -22.74
CA SER A 277 -10.34 -5.02 -23.83
C SER A 277 -11.83 -5.18 -24.11
N ASN A 278 -12.39 -4.20 -24.85
CA ASN A 278 -13.82 -4.07 -25.14
C ASN A 278 -14.65 -3.68 -23.91
N ILE A 279 -14.09 -2.82 -23.05
CA ILE A 279 -14.72 -2.27 -21.86
C ILE A 279 -15.15 -0.82 -22.10
N THR A 280 -16.37 -0.46 -21.69
CA THR A 280 -16.84 0.93 -21.73
C THR A 280 -16.34 1.71 -20.51
N HIS A 281 -16.25 3.03 -20.62
CA HIS A 281 -15.89 3.90 -19.51
C HIS A 281 -16.85 3.73 -18.30
N GLU A 282 -18.16 3.58 -18.55
CA GLU A 282 -19.13 3.33 -17.48
C GLU A 282 -18.87 2.02 -16.74
N GLN A 283 -18.55 0.94 -17.47
CA GLN A 283 -18.20 -0.35 -16.88
C GLN A 283 -16.86 -0.27 -16.12
N GLN A 284 -15.88 0.49 -16.62
CA GLN A 284 -14.60 0.74 -15.95
C GLN A 284 -14.80 1.39 -14.58
N CYS A 285 -15.67 2.40 -14.49
CA CYS A 285 -15.99 3.05 -13.22
C CYS A 285 -16.58 2.05 -12.21
N LEU A 286 -17.55 1.24 -12.65
CA LEU A 286 -18.19 0.22 -11.82
C LEU A 286 -17.20 -0.84 -11.32
N ILE A 287 -16.30 -1.32 -12.19
CA ILE A 287 -15.25 -2.27 -11.82
C ILE A 287 -14.33 -1.65 -10.77
N THR A 288 -13.92 -0.40 -10.97
CA THR A 288 -13.04 0.32 -10.03
C THR A 288 -13.69 0.49 -8.66
N GLU A 289 -14.97 0.87 -8.62
CA GLU A 289 -15.72 0.98 -7.37
C GLU A 289 -15.86 -0.37 -6.67
N PHE A 290 -16.19 -1.42 -7.41
CA PHE A 290 -16.28 -2.77 -6.87
C PHE A 290 -14.94 -3.23 -6.27
N LEU A 291 -13.83 -3.06 -7.00
CA LEU A 291 -12.50 -3.43 -6.52
C LEU A 291 -12.10 -2.63 -5.26
N LYS A 292 -12.47 -1.35 -5.17
CA LYS A 292 -12.27 -0.54 -3.95
C LYS A 292 -13.07 -1.06 -2.75
N GLN A 293 -14.19 -1.74 -2.95
CA GLN A 293 -14.97 -2.34 -1.86
C GLN A 293 -14.35 -3.62 -1.32
N ILE A 294 -13.66 -4.41 -2.16
CA ILE A 294 -13.11 -5.72 -1.76
C ILE A 294 -11.61 -5.70 -1.44
N LEU A 295 -10.84 -4.76 -1.99
CA LEU A 295 -9.38 -4.70 -1.80
C LEU A 295 -8.98 -3.67 -0.75
N PRO A 296 -7.87 -3.89 -0.02
CA PRO A 296 -7.41 -2.93 0.98
C PRO A 296 -6.68 -1.71 0.38
N LEU A 297 -6.01 -1.90 -0.76
CA LEU A 297 -5.22 -0.89 -1.46
C LEU A 297 -5.60 -0.90 -2.94
N CYS A 298 -6.18 0.19 -3.43
CA CYS A 298 -6.64 0.29 -4.80
C CYS A 298 -6.53 1.72 -5.33
N THR A 299 -5.85 1.88 -6.46
CA THR A 299 -5.69 3.16 -7.15
C THR A 299 -6.07 3.04 -8.61
N SER A 300 -6.63 4.11 -9.17
CA SER A 300 -7.01 4.19 -10.58
C SER A 300 -6.29 5.38 -11.21
N PHE A 301 -5.61 5.14 -12.33
CA PHE A 301 -4.93 6.15 -13.11
C PHE A 301 -5.47 6.14 -14.54
N GLN A 302 -5.96 7.30 -14.97
CA GLN A 302 -6.49 7.48 -16.31
C GLN A 302 -5.34 7.76 -17.29
N LEU A 303 -5.22 6.91 -18.30
CA LEU A 303 -4.27 7.04 -19.39
C LEU A 303 -4.92 7.79 -20.56
N THR A 304 -4.55 9.04 -20.73
CA THR A 304 -4.83 9.86 -21.91
C THR A 304 -3.52 10.40 -22.47
N CYS A 305 -3.51 10.89 -23.72
CA CYS A 305 -2.33 11.56 -24.27
C CYS A 305 -1.88 12.74 -23.41
N GLU A 306 -2.84 13.48 -22.85
CA GLU A 306 -2.55 14.61 -21.96
C GLU A 306 -1.90 14.14 -20.66
N THR A 307 -2.50 13.15 -19.97
CA THR A 307 -1.92 12.67 -18.70
C THR A 307 -0.54 12.08 -18.90
N LEU A 308 -0.32 11.30 -19.96
CA LEU A 308 0.99 10.76 -20.30
C LEU A 308 2.04 11.85 -20.57
N ASN A 309 1.66 12.95 -21.22
CA ASN A 309 2.60 14.00 -21.61
C ASN A 309 2.82 15.07 -20.53
N THR A 310 1.95 15.16 -19.52
CA THR A 310 2.01 16.21 -18.47
C THR A 310 2.40 15.66 -17.10
N THR A 311 2.08 14.40 -16.80
CA THR A 311 2.31 13.85 -15.46
C THR A 311 3.75 13.37 -15.30
N GLN A 312 4.37 13.76 -14.19
CA GLN A 312 5.64 13.20 -13.77
C GLN A 312 5.39 11.89 -13.01
N MET A 313 5.65 10.75 -13.66
CA MET A 313 5.45 9.44 -13.05
C MET A 313 6.67 8.94 -12.27
N MET A 314 7.87 9.38 -12.66
CA MET A 314 9.12 9.03 -12.02
C MET A 314 9.39 9.94 -10.80
N PRO A 315 9.53 9.39 -9.58
CA PRO A 315 9.95 10.18 -8.42
C PRO A 315 11.31 10.81 -8.66
N ASN A 316 11.43 12.09 -8.32
CA ASN A 316 12.68 12.84 -8.45
C ASN A 316 13.06 13.47 -7.11
N LYS A 317 14.37 13.55 -6.84
CA LYS A 317 14.86 14.37 -5.74
C LYS A 317 14.66 15.84 -6.10
N ASN A 318 14.27 16.67 -5.16
CA ASN A 318 14.21 18.12 -5.30
C ASN A 318 15.46 18.71 -4.65
N LEU A 319 16.24 19.52 -5.38
CA LEU A 319 17.47 20.13 -4.84
C LEU A 319 17.20 21.18 -3.78
N THR A 320 16.10 21.92 -3.92
CA THR A 320 15.79 23.03 -3.01
C THR A 320 15.46 22.52 -1.62
N THR A 321 14.68 21.44 -1.54
CA THR A 321 14.27 20.85 -0.26
C THR A 321 15.12 19.64 0.14
N ASN A 322 16.11 19.26 -0.68
CA ASN A 322 16.91 18.03 -0.55
C ASN A 322 16.07 16.75 -0.33
N ARG A 323 14.80 16.74 -0.76
CA ARG A 323 13.83 15.66 -0.49
C ARG A 323 13.34 14.99 -1.76
N LEU A 324 12.96 13.74 -1.63
CA LEU A 324 12.33 12.98 -2.70
C LEU A 324 10.86 13.39 -2.88
N GLN A 325 10.54 13.92 -4.06
CA GLN A 325 9.18 14.24 -4.44
C GLN A 325 8.48 12.95 -4.91
N SER A 326 7.52 12.50 -4.11
CA SER A 326 6.70 11.32 -4.42
C SER A 326 5.79 11.57 -5.61
N THR A 327 5.61 10.55 -6.44
CA THR A 327 4.61 10.53 -7.52
C THR A 327 3.46 9.60 -7.17
N LYS A 328 2.37 9.67 -7.96
CA LYS A 328 1.22 8.75 -7.83
C LYS A 328 1.59 7.26 -8.00
N PHE A 329 2.78 6.97 -8.54
CA PHE A 329 3.30 5.62 -8.78
C PHE A 329 4.21 5.10 -7.67
N GLN A 330 4.56 5.95 -6.69
CA GLN A 330 5.19 5.50 -5.45
C GLN A 330 4.13 4.80 -4.58
N LEU A 331 3.93 3.51 -4.84
CA LEU A 331 2.87 2.70 -4.26
C LEU A 331 3.43 1.66 -3.29
N PRO A 332 2.70 1.35 -2.20
CA PRO A 332 3.07 0.28 -1.30
C PRO A 332 2.93 -1.08 -1.99
N LYS A 333 3.61 -2.09 -1.44
CA LYS A 333 3.49 -3.47 -1.91
C LYS A 333 2.03 -3.93 -1.89
N TYR A 334 1.69 -4.74 -2.90
CA TYR A 334 0.39 -5.35 -3.13
C TYR A 334 -0.74 -4.40 -3.52
N THR A 335 -0.42 -3.15 -3.88
CA THR A 335 -1.43 -2.20 -4.37
C THR A 335 -1.99 -2.66 -5.71
N GLN A 336 -3.31 -2.61 -5.85
CA GLN A 336 -4.00 -2.76 -7.13
C GLN A 336 -3.93 -1.44 -7.91
N LEU A 337 -3.24 -1.44 -9.04
CA LEU A 337 -3.14 -0.31 -9.97
C LEU A 337 -4.06 -0.58 -11.17
N ILE A 338 -5.13 0.21 -11.29
CA ILE A 338 -6.05 0.16 -12.42
C ILE A 338 -5.63 1.25 -13.41
N LEU A 339 -5.27 0.86 -14.62
CA LEU A 339 -4.94 1.74 -15.72
C LEU A 339 -6.14 1.81 -16.66
N ASP A 340 -6.77 2.98 -16.73
CA ASP A 340 -7.92 3.23 -17.58
C ASP A 340 -7.49 3.82 -18.92
N GLU A 341 -7.57 3.01 -19.98
CA GLU A 341 -7.31 3.40 -21.37
C GLU A 341 -8.61 3.61 -22.16
N THR A 342 -9.78 3.63 -21.51
CA THR A 342 -11.07 3.73 -22.22
C THR A 342 -11.30 5.09 -22.89
N LEU A 343 -10.61 6.13 -22.43
CA LEU A 343 -10.63 7.49 -22.98
C LEU A 343 -9.34 7.83 -23.75
N MET A 344 -8.55 6.83 -24.11
CA MET A 344 -7.31 7.04 -24.86
C MET A 344 -7.61 7.39 -26.32
N GLU A 345 -7.09 8.52 -26.79
CA GLU A 345 -7.23 9.00 -28.16
C GLU A 345 -5.92 8.85 -28.96
N CYS A 346 -6.02 8.91 -30.29
CA CYS A 346 -4.84 8.96 -31.16
C CYS A 346 -4.15 10.32 -31.03
N GLY A 347 -2.92 10.35 -30.52
CA GLY A 347 -2.14 11.57 -30.37
C GLY A 347 -0.64 11.33 -30.44
N GLN A 348 0.14 12.42 -30.40
CA GLN A 348 1.60 12.35 -30.35
C GLN A 348 2.10 12.37 -28.91
N LEU A 349 3.04 11.46 -28.62
CA LEU A 349 3.69 11.39 -27.33
C LEU A 349 4.92 12.30 -27.33
N THR A 350 5.04 13.11 -26.28
CA THR A 350 6.25 13.89 -26.03
C THR A 350 7.36 12.97 -25.52
N PRO A 351 8.62 13.42 -25.46
CA PRO A 351 9.70 12.64 -24.83
C PRO A 351 9.38 12.21 -23.39
N LEU A 352 8.66 13.05 -22.63
CA LEU A 352 8.15 12.70 -21.30
C LEU A 352 7.13 11.57 -21.37
N GLY A 353 6.16 11.63 -22.30
CA GLY A 353 5.20 10.55 -22.54
C GLY A 353 5.86 9.22 -22.90
N CYS A 354 6.87 9.23 -23.77
CA CYS A 354 7.66 8.04 -24.10
C CYS A 354 8.36 7.46 -22.87
N THR A 355 8.93 8.32 -22.02
CA THR A 355 9.60 7.92 -20.77
C THR A 355 8.59 7.31 -19.78
N ASN A 356 7.39 7.89 -19.68
CA ASN A 356 6.30 7.39 -18.85
C ASN A 356 5.83 6.01 -19.30
N ILE A 357 5.66 5.76 -20.61
CA ILE A 357 5.33 4.43 -21.12
C ILE A 357 6.45 3.42 -20.82
N GLN A 358 7.71 3.81 -20.96
CA GLN A 358 8.84 2.94 -20.60
C GLN A 358 8.84 2.61 -19.10
N LEU A 359 8.52 3.57 -18.24
CA LEU A 359 8.40 3.37 -16.80
C LEU A 359 7.26 2.39 -16.48
N LEU A 360 6.08 2.55 -17.08
CA LEU A 360 4.95 1.61 -16.93
C LEU A 360 5.32 0.21 -17.42
N SER A 361 6.01 0.11 -18.57
CA SER A 361 6.53 -1.16 -19.10
C SER A 361 7.53 -1.82 -18.13
N ASN A 362 8.39 -1.04 -17.46
CA ASN A 362 9.31 -1.57 -16.46
C ASN A 362 8.58 -2.04 -15.19
N ILE A 363 7.52 -1.34 -14.74
CA ILE A 363 6.67 -1.81 -13.64
C ILE A 363 6.02 -3.14 -14.02
N LEU A 364 5.41 -3.22 -15.20
CA LEU A 364 4.78 -4.43 -15.72
C LEU A 364 5.78 -5.60 -15.81
N LYS A 365 6.95 -5.40 -16.43
CA LYS A 365 7.91 -6.47 -16.75
C LYS A 365 8.94 -6.77 -15.66
N GLN A 366 9.39 -5.78 -14.90
CA GLN A 366 10.44 -5.97 -13.89
C GLN A 366 9.94 -5.79 -12.46
N GLN A 367 8.77 -5.16 -12.25
CA GLN A 367 8.28 -4.84 -10.91
C GLN A 367 9.34 -4.02 -10.13
N LYS A 368 9.87 -3.01 -10.83
CA LYS A 368 10.81 -2.02 -10.33
C LYS A 368 10.38 -0.63 -10.79
N LEU A 369 10.51 0.34 -9.90
CA LEU A 369 10.28 1.75 -10.18
C LEU A 369 11.62 2.49 -10.17
N LYS A 370 11.87 3.29 -11.21
CA LYS A 370 13.07 4.12 -11.30
C LYS A 370 12.87 5.41 -10.51
N TYR A 371 13.93 5.88 -9.89
CA TYR A 371 13.98 7.10 -9.10
C TYR A 371 15.11 7.95 -9.66
N GLU A 372 14.81 9.20 -9.96
CA GLU A 372 15.77 10.13 -10.53
C GLU A 372 16.37 11.00 -9.43
N PHE A 373 17.63 10.75 -9.13
CA PHE A 373 18.47 11.67 -8.41
C PHE A 373 19.24 12.45 -9.47
N HIS A 374 19.37 13.77 -9.33
CA HIS A 374 19.93 14.68 -10.35
C HIS A 374 21.16 14.19 -11.14
N ILE A 375 21.98 13.34 -10.53
CA ILE A 375 23.23 12.81 -11.08
C ILE A 375 23.12 11.33 -11.49
N TYR A 376 22.19 10.56 -10.91
CA TYR A 376 22.08 9.12 -11.13
C TYR A 376 20.65 8.60 -10.95
N GLN A 377 20.33 7.47 -11.57
CA GLN A 377 19.04 6.80 -11.41
C GLN A 377 19.20 5.54 -10.55
N LEU A 378 18.30 5.33 -9.60
CA LEU A 378 18.20 4.09 -8.84
C LEU A 378 16.90 3.36 -9.15
N GLU A 379 16.92 2.04 -9.05
CA GLU A 379 15.74 1.20 -9.24
C GLU A 379 15.36 0.58 -7.90
N TYR A 380 14.15 0.87 -7.43
CA TYR A 380 13.60 0.25 -6.22
C TYR A 380 12.54 -0.78 -6.60
N GLU A 381 12.50 -1.88 -5.86
CA GLU A 381 11.52 -2.93 -6.09
C GLU A 381 10.11 -2.45 -5.73
N CYS A 382 9.16 -2.71 -6.62
CA CYS A 382 7.73 -2.54 -6.36
C CYS A 382 7.02 -3.89 -6.53
N ASP A 383 5.88 -4.09 -5.87
CA ASP A 383 5.01 -5.25 -6.12
C ASP A 383 3.60 -4.72 -6.30
N VAL A 384 3.25 -4.38 -7.53
CA VAL A 384 2.01 -3.71 -7.90
C VAL A 384 1.24 -4.57 -8.89
N LYS A 385 -0.03 -4.80 -8.59
CA LYS A 385 -0.94 -5.62 -9.41
C LYS A 385 -1.62 -4.71 -10.43
N THR A 386 -1.16 -4.76 -11.68
CA THR A 386 -1.64 -3.85 -12.73
C THR A 386 -2.76 -4.47 -13.57
N LEU A 387 -3.95 -3.88 -13.48
CA LEU A 387 -5.11 -4.19 -14.31
C LEU A 387 -5.29 -3.07 -15.34
N ILE A 388 -5.32 -3.41 -16.63
CA ILE A 388 -5.56 -2.46 -17.71
C ILE A 388 -6.98 -2.69 -18.25
N LEU A 389 -7.76 -1.61 -18.33
CA LEU A 389 -9.12 -1.62 -18.87
C LEU A 389 -9.13 -0.72 -20.10
N SER A 390 -9.43 -1.30 -21.26
CA SER A 390 -9.28 -0.59 -22.54
C SER A 390 -10.44 -0.87 -23.50
N GLN A 391 -10.69 0.04 -24.45
CA GLN A 391 -11.62 -0.23 -25.55
C GLN A 391 -11.00 -1.18 -26.59
N THR A 392 -9.74 -0.94 -26.94
CA THR A 392 -8.97 -1.69 -27.94
C THR A 392 -7.78 -2.40 -27.29
N LYS A 393 -6.88 -3.00 -28.07
CA LYS A 393 -5.65 -3.57 -27.53
C LYS A 393 -4.81 -2.46 -26.88
N SER A 394 -4.29 -2.74 -25.68
CA SER A 394 -3.55 -1.73 -24.91
C SER A 394 -2.28 -1.28 -25.61
N ILE A 395 -1.94 -0.01 -25.39
CA ILE A 395 -0.71 0.62 -25.88
C ILE A 395 0.53 0.13 -25.11
N LEU A 396 0.34 -0.37 -23.90
CA LEU A 396 1.44 -0.74 -23.02
C LEU A 396 2.06 -2.06 -23.49
N PRO A 397 3.38 -2.09 -23.72
CA PRO A 397 4.06 -3.33 -24.06
C PRO A 397 4.21 -4.23 -22.84
N SER A 398 4.48 -5.52 -23.09
CA SER A 398 4.85 -6.49 -22.04
C SER A 398 3.74 -6.84 -21.03
N ILE A 399 2.49 -6.89 -21.49
CA ILE A 399 1.37 -7.41 -20.71
C ILE A 399 1.37 -8.94 -20.79
N ASP A 400 1.23 -9.61 -19.65
CA ASP A 400 1.28 -11.07 -19.55
C ASP A 400 0.02 -11.70 -20.16
N VAL A 401 -1.16 -11.17 -19.82
CA VAL A 401 -2.44 -11.71 -20.29
C VAL A 401 -3.31 -10.62 -20.88
N HIS A 402 -3.75 -10.85 -22.13
CA HIS A 402 -4.78 -10.05 -22.78
C HIS A 402 -6.02 -10.88 -23.04
N ILE A 403 -7.19 -10.33 -22.70
CA ILE A 403 -8.51 -10.93 -22.92
C ILE A 403 -9.42 -9.86 -23.51
N LYS A 404 -10.19 -10.23 -24.52
CA LYS A 404 -11.27 -9.42 -25.08
C LYS A 404 -12.60 -9.92 -24.53
N GLN A 405 -13.42 -9.03 -24.00
CA GLN A 405 -14.78 -9.35 -23.60
C GLN A 405 -15.63 -9.68 -24.84
N GLU A 406 -16.24 -10.87 -24.88
CA GLU A 406 -16.97 -11.37 -26.06
C GLU A 406 -18.31 -10.67 -26.28
N LYS A 407 -18.98 -10.23 -25.22
CA LYS A 407 -20.34 -9.67 -25.27
C LYS A 407 -20.32 -8.22 -24.80
N HIS A 408 -20.71 -7.31 -25.68
CA HIS A 408 -21.07 -5.95 -25.30
C HIS A 408 -22.59 -5.89 -25.17
N SER A 409 -23.11 -5.83 -23.95
CA SER A 409 -24.49 -5.41 -23.75
C SER A 409 -24.55 -3.89 -23.84
N GLN A 410 -25.62 -3.31 -24.39
CA GLN A 410 -25.88 -1.87 -24.26
C GLN A 410 -26.39 -1.51 -22.85
N GLN A 411 -26.66 -2.50 -22.01
CA GLN A 411 -27.07 -2.30 -20.63
C GLN A 411 -25.84 -2.27 -19.73
N THR A 412 -25.78 -1.25 -18.87
CA THR A 412 -24.81 -1.19 -17.78
C THR A 412 -25.05 -2.35 -16.81
N PRO A 413 -23.98 -3.04 -16.37
CA PRO A 413 -24.13 -4.09 -15.37
C PRO A 413 -24.63 -3.47 -14.06
N VAL A 414 -25.71 -4.03 -13.50
CA VAL A 414 -26.23 -3.61 -12.20
C VAL A 414 -25.65 -4.50 -11.13
N LEU A 415 -24.79 -3.94 -10.29
CA LEU A 415 -24.27 -4.63 -9.11
C LEU A 415 -25.34 -4.62 -8.03
N GLN A 416 -25.75 -5.81 -7.59
CA GLN A 416 -26.64 -5.93 -6.45
C GLN A 416 -25.92 -5.47 -5.18
N SER A 417 -26.67 -4.91 -4.22
CA SER A 417 -26.12 -4.60 -2.90
C SER A 417 -25.62 -5.88 -2.24
N ILE A 418 -24.34 -5.90 -1.89
CA ILE A 418 -23.68 -7.06 -1.29
C ILE A 418 -23.73 -6.88 0.24
N PRO A 419 -24.21 -7.88 0.99
CA PRO A 419 -24.17 -7.84 2.44
C PRO A 419 -22.73 -7.69 2.97
N GLU A 420 -22.56 -6.89 4.03
CA GLU A 420 -21.24 -6.61 4.60
C GLU A 420 -20.53 -7.87 5.13
N GLU A 421 -21.29 -8.83 5.66
CA GLU A 421 -20.76 -10.13 6.11
C GLU A 421 -20.07 -10.89 4.97
N LYS A 422 -20.70 -10.94 3.79
CA LYS A 422 -20.13 -11.57 2.59
C LYS A 422 -18.95 -10.81 2.03
N LEU A 423 -18.96 -9.48 2.09
CA LEU A 423 -17.78 -8.68 1.73
C LEU A 423 -16.60 -8.98 2.65
N ASN A 424 -16.84 -9.14 3.96
CA ASN A 424 -15.79 -9.48 4.91
C ASN A 424 -15.22 -10.88 4.68
N GLU A 425 -16.07 -11.88 4.37
CA GLU A 425 -15.61 -13.20 3.93
C GLU A 425 -14.70 -13.11 2.69
N ILE A 426 -15.10 -12.33 1.67
CA ILE A 426 -14.31 -12.11 0.45
C ILE A 426 -12.97 -11.42 0.77
N ARG A 427 -12.98 -10.35 1.56
CA ARG A 427 -11.77 -9.59 1.96
C ARG A 427 -10.77 -10.49 2.67
N LEU A 428 -11.24 -11.33 3.59
CA LEU A 428 -10.43 -12.33 4.27
C LEU A 428 -9.88 -13.34 3.29
N TYR A 429 -10.75 -13.99 2.50
CA TYR A 429 -10.35 -14.97 1.48
C TYR A 429 -9.25 -14.45 0.55
N LEU A 430 -9.40 -13.24 0.01
CA LEU A 430 -8.41 -12.63 -0.88
C LEU A 430 -7.08 -12.39 -0.17
N THR A 431 -7.11 -11.97 1.09
CA THR A 431 -5.87 -11.69 1.83
C THR A 431 -5.16 -12.99 2.24
N TYR A 432 -5.92 -14.03 2.63
CA TYR A 432 -5.36 -15.36 2.90
C TYR A 432 -4.70 -15.95 1.66
N THR A 433 -5.43 -16.01 0.55
CA THR A 433 -4.96 -16.65 -0.69
C THR A 433 -3.78 -15.90 -1.33
N SER A 434 -3.73 -14.58 -1.19
CA SER A 434 -2.65 -13.77 -1.78
C SER A 434 -1.39 -13.67 -0.92
N HIS A 435 -1.49 -13.67 0.42
CA HIS A 435 -0.35 -13.32 1.29
C HIS A 435 0.02 -14.35 2.34
N LEU A 436 -0.93 -15.14 2.84
CA LEU A 436 -0.70 -16.00 4.01
C LEU A 436 -0.43 -17.46 3.65
N ILE A 437 -0.90 -17.93 2.49
CA ILE A 437 -0.62 -19.28 2.03
C ILE A 437 0.80 -19.33 1.44
N GLN A 438 1.68 -20.08 2.10
CA GLN A 438 2.99 -20.40 1.57
C GLN A 438 2.87 -21.61 0.64
N PHE A 439 3.23 -21.43 -0.63
CA PHE A 439 3.18 -22.49 -1.63
C PHE A 439 4.41 -23.40 -1.49
N GLU A 440 4.18 -24.69 -1.23
CA GLU A 440 5.21 -25.71 -1.13
C GLU A 440 5.38 -26.39 -2.49
N GLN A 441 6.60 -26.34 -3.03
CA GLN A 441 6.93 -27.05 -4.26
C GLN A 441 7.18 -28.52 -3.94
N ARG A 442 6.29 -29.41 -4.38
CA ARG A 442 6.47 -30.88 -4.30
C ARG A 442 7.13 -31.41 -5.57
N ASP A 443 7.99 -32.41 -5.42
CA ASP A 443 8.74 -33.00 -6.53
C ASP A 443 7.89 -33.90 -7.45
N ASP A 444 6.80 -34.48 -6.94
CA ASP A 444 6.00 -35.48 -7.66
C ASP A 444 5.38 -34.94 -8.97
N THR A 445 4.98 -33.67 -9.01
CA THR A 445 4.37 -33.06 -10.21
C THR A 445 5.38 -32.50 -11.20
N SER A 446 6.65 -32.34 -10.79
CA SER A 446 7.70 -31.76 -11.64
C SER A 446 7.97 -32.59 -12.89
N THR A 447 7.90 -33.93 -12.78
CA THR A 447 8.15 -34.86 -13.90
C THR A 447 7.03 -34.82 -14.94
N ASN A 448 5.77 -34.76 -14.50
CA ASN A 448 4.62 -34.60 -15.38
C ASN A 448 4.66 -33.27 -16.13
N ILE A 449 4.98 -32.18 -15.43
CA ILE A 449 5.12 -30.84 -16.01
C ILE A 449 6.23 -30.81 -17.06
N GLN A 450 7.39 -31.45 -16.80
CA GLN A 450 8.48 -31.55 -17.77
C GLN A 450 8.08 -32.32 -19.02
N ASN A 451 7.40 -33.46 -18.86
CA ASN A 451 6.92 -34.26 -20.00
C ASN A 451 5.89 -33.49 -20.83
N ASP A 452 4.96 -32.81 -20.17
CA ASP A 452 3.97 -31.96 -20.82
C ASP A 452 4.62 -30.79 -21.57
N PHE A 453 5.62 -30.13 -20.98
CA PHE A 453 6.37 -29.07 -21.64
C PHE A 453 7.00 -29.53 -22.96
N VAL A 454 7.63 -30.72 -22.95
CA VAL A 454 8.22 -31.33 -24.16
C VAL A 454 7.13 -31.62 -25.20
N ASN A 455 5.98 -32.13 -24.78
CA ASN A 455 4.86 -32.44 -25.68
C ASN A 455 4.24 -31.18 -26.30
N MET A 456 4.04 -30.12 -25.50
CA MET A 456 3.48 -28.85 -25.96
C MET A 456 4.43 -28.14 -26.95
N ARG A 457 5.75 -28.24 -26.75
CA ARG A 457 6.73 -27.76 -27.74
C ARG A 457 6.70 -28.58 -29.04
N LYS A 458 6.60 -29.90 -28.96
CA LYS A 458 6.47 -30.77 -30.15
C LYS A 458 5.24 -30.42 -30.98
N GLN A 459 4.14 -30.05 -30.32
CA GLN A 459 2.88 -29.66 -30.96
C GLN A 459 2.86 -28.19 -31.43
N LYS A 460 3.94 -27.42 -31.24
CA LYS A 460 4.03 -25.97 -31.52
C LYS A 460 2.95 -25.13 -30.80
N LEU A 461 2.43 -25.60 -29.67
CA LEU A 461 1.46 -24.88 -28.85
C LEU A 461 2.13 -23.83 -27.94
N LEU A 462 3.41 -24.05 -27.61
CA LEU A 462 4.25 -23.09 -26.88
C LEU A 462 5.33 -22.55 -27.82
N THR A 463 5.29 -21.25 -28.06
CA THR A 463 6.25 -20.57 -28.95
C THR A 463 7.46 -20.08 -28.16
N ASN A 464 7.23 -19.53 -26.97
CA ASN A 464 8.27 -18.90 -26.14
C ASN A 464 8.41 -19.54 -24.75
N LEU A 465 9.55 -19.30 -24.09
CA LEU A 465 9.76 -19.68 -22.68
C LEU A 465 8.81 -18.94 -21.75
N ASP A 466 8.50 -17.67 -22.07
CA ASP A 466 7.59 -16.83 -21.31
C ASP A 466 6.17 -17.42 -21.25
N ASP A 467 5.69 -18.03 -22.33
CA ASP A 467 4.37 -18.69 -22.39
C ASP A 467 4.28 -19.86 -21.38
N PHE A 468 5.39 -20.59 -21.21
CA PHE A 468 5.46 -21.69 -20.25
C PHE A 468 5.54 -21.17 -18.81
N HIS A 469 6.33 -20.12 -18.57
CA HIS A 469 6.36 -19.47 -17.26
C HIS A 469 4.98 -18.92 -16.88
N LEU A 470 4.26 -18.32 -17.82
CA LEU A 470 2.89 -17.86 -17.62
C LEU A 470 1.98 -19.02 -17.20
N LEU A 471 2.05 -20.17 -17.89
CA LEU A 471 1.25 -21.35 -17.54
C LEU A 471 1.55 -21.87 -16.12
N LEU A 472 2.82 -21.88 -15.71
CA LEU A 472 3.22 -22.23 -14.34
C LEU A 472 2.65 -21.26 -13.31
N VAL A 473 2.68 -19.95 -13.62
CA VAL A 473 2.09 -18.92 -12.77
C VAL A 473 0.58 -19.12 -12.66
N ILE A 474 -0.13 -19.34 -13.77
CA ILE A 474 -1.58 -19.62 -13.78
C ILE A 474 -1.90 -20.87 -12.95
N ALA A 475 -1.17 -21.96 -13.13
CA ALA A 475 -1.40 -23.20 -12.37
C ALA A 475 -1.18 -23.04 -10.87
N ARG A 476 -0.15 -22.26 -10.48
CA ARG A 476 0.09 -21.90 -9.08
C ARG A 476 -1.05 -21.06 -8.53
N LEU A 477 -1.48 -20.02 -9.25
CA LEU A 477 -2.55 -19.13 -8.81
C LEU A 477 -3.90 -19.85 -8.72
N GLU A 478 -4.18 -20.77 -9.65
CA GLU A 478 -5.34 -21.66 -9.57
C GLU A 478 -5.28 -22.48 -8.29
N THR A 479 -4.16 -23.14 -8.00
CA THR A 479 -3.99 -23.92 -6.76
C THR A 479 -4.24 -23.07 -5.51
N LEU A 480 -3.65 -21.87 -5.45
CA LEU A 480 -3.81 -20.93 -4.33
C LEU A 480 -5.25 -20.45 -4.18
N SER A 481 -5.98 -20.27 -5.28
CA SER A 481 -7.37 -19.84 -5.25
C SER A 481 -8.33 -20.86 -4.61
N TYR A 482 -7.97 -22.15 -4.61
CA TYR A 482 -8.71 -23.18 -3.87
C TYR A 482 -8.24 -23.32 -2.41
N GLY A 483 -7.30 -22.48 -1.96
CA GLY A 483 -6.71 -22.54 -0.62
C GLY A 483 -5.71 -23.69 -0.43
N GLN A 484 -5.22 -24.29 -1.52
CA GLN A 484 -4.27 -25.41 -1.46
C GLN A 484 -2.82 -24.90 -1.47
N THR A 485 -1.94 -25.58 -0.73
CA THR A 485 -0.52 -25.21 -0.61
C THR A 485 0.39 -25.86 -1.66
N SER A 486 -0.07 -26.93 -2.33
CA SER A 486 0.73 -27.70 -3.29
C SER A 486 0.00 -27.96 -4.60
N MET A 487 0.68 -27.79 -5.74
CA MET A 487 0.11 -28.04 -7.06
C MET A 487 -0.11 -29.54 -7.30
N SER A 488 -1.31 -29.88 -7.76
CA SER A 488 -1.72 -31.23 -8.18
C SER A 488 -1.93 -31.30 -9.71
N ASP A 489 -1.96 -32.50 -10.27
CA ASP A 489 -2.21 -32.72 -11.70
C ASP A 489 -3.59 -32.22 -12.17
N GLU A 490 -4.58 -32.17 -11.25
CA GLU A 490 -5.91 -31.62 -11.53
C GLU A 490 -5.84 -30.12 -11.81
N TYR A 491 -5.17 -29.35 -10.95
CA TYR A 491 -5.03 -27.91 -11.11
C TYR A 491 -4.15 -27.55 -12.31
N TRP A 492 -3.11 -28.36 -12.58
CA TRP A 492 -2.32 -28.24 -13.81
C TRP A 492 -3.18 -28.41 -15.07
N SER A 493 -4.08 -29.40 -15.06
CA SER A 493 -5.00 -29.65 -16.18
C SER A 493 -6.04 -28.53 -16.34
N LYS A 494 -6.55 -27.98 -15.24
CA LYS A 494 -7.45 -26.81 -15.26
C LYS A 494 -6.76 -25.58 -15.85
N ALA A 495 -5.52 -25.29 -15.43
CA ALA A 495 -4.75 -24.17 -15.97
C ALA A 495 -4.49 -24.32 -17.48
N LYS A 496 -4.15 -25.54 -17.94
CA LYS A 496 -4.02 -25.82 -19.38
C LYS A 496 -5.33 -25.58 -20.14
N SER A 497 -6.46 -25.99 -19.58
CA SER A 497 -7.77 -25.76 -20.19
C SER A 497 -8.07 -24.26 -20.29
N LEU A 498 -7.88 -23.50 -19.21
CA LEU A 498 -8.11 -22.05 -19.18
C LEU A 498 -7.28 -21.32 -20.25
N GLU A 499 -5.99 -21.63 -20.32
CA GLU A 499 -5.08 -21.01 -21.27
C GLU A 499 -5.40 -21.42 -22.72
N SER A 500 -5.77 -22.68 -22.96
CA SER A 500 -6.24 -23.12 -24.29
C SER A 500 -7.50 -22.37 -24.73
N THR A 501 -8.48 -22.20 -23.83
CA THR A 501 -9.71 -21.44 -24.13
C THR A 501 -9.39 -19.98 -24.43
N ARG A 502 -8.48 -19.36 -23.67
CA ARG A 502 -8.03 -17.99 -23.92
C ARG A 502 -7.36 -17.84 -25.29
N GLN A 503 -6.45 -18.75 -25.65
CA GLN A 503 -5.77 -18.73 -26.94
C GLN A 503 -6.74 -18.92 -28.10
N GLN A 504 -7.73 -19.80 -27.97
CA GLN A 504 -8.81 -19.95 -28.95
C GLN A 504 -9.56 -18.64 -29.14
N ARG A 505 -9.97 -17.97 -28.05
CA ARG A 505 -10.65 -16.67 -28.08
C ARG A 505 -9.81 -15.61 -28.80
N MET A 506 -8.50 -15.58 -28.60
CA MET A 506 -7.61 -14.62 -29.27
C MET A 506 -7.42 -14.94 -30.75
N ASN A 507 -7.35 -16.22 -31.12
CA ASN A 507 -7.18 -16.63 -32.52
C ASN A 507 -8.43 -16.35 -33.36
N THR A 508 -9.64 -16.55 -32.82
CA THR A 508 -10.89 -16.24 -33.52
C THR A 508 -11.01 -14.76 -33.91
N ILE A 509 -10.34 -13.86 -33.18
CA ILE A 509 -10.31 -12.42 -33.46
C ILE A 509 -9.36 -12.08 -34.63
N ILE A 510 -8.31 -12.86 -34.87
CA ILE A 510 -7.38 -12.60 -35.99
C ILE A 510 -8.00 -13.06 -37.33
N THR A 511 -8.90 -14.02 -37.29
CA THR A 511 -9.57 -14.59 -38.47
C THR A 511 -10.84 -13.87 -38.90
N ASN A 512 -11.40 -12.99 -38.07
CA ASN A 512 -12.56 -12.14 -38.35
C ASN A 512 -12.14 -10.69 -38.44
#